data_AF-A0A0S7YZV6-F1
#
_entry.id   AF-A0A0S7YZV6-F1
#
_cell.length_a   1.000
_cell.length_b   1.000
_cell.length_c   1.000
_cell.angle_alpha   90.00
_cell.angle_beta   90.00
_cell.angle_gamma   90.00
#
_symmetry.space_group_name_H-M   'P 1'
#
loop_
_entity.id
_entity.type
_entity.pdbx_description
1 polymer ?
#
loop_
_entity_poly.entity_id
_entity_poly.type
_entity_poly.pdbx_seq_one_letter_code
_entity_poly.pdbx_strand_id
1 'polypeptide(L)'
;MGAMTDPPAKPLTFDEVRAMLPSLEELRPVTDRLLAESTPDPARAWSGAGALDTAGSRLVDLSGLAAEISELAAAEARHVEVVYRHVAEAHGLASRGDATGAARALLDAAAVEEERGRPDRAGSFADAAYRVALDGGEPVVRGRALRRRARARRAAARYEEAKRDYAEAWGVSDAVSDARGAAEAAIGAGNVLEDEGRWADAEAWYRKALTTLGEHRLVPERWHALLNLHVVLRSGGAVEESRTLLDEAEAVALEMGDGSARVFIDNARGQWHMAQDAFDEAQTHLRSALEAAVAPRARVTVRLTLAEAFLAQGRRLDAAEEARRAESEAITGRVIDRLPETYRLLGRIAALEGNPDAFVLFERSLEMIEETRLPAVERARTLQAYAEAEGLVGDSEKAAALTAEAERTYRELGIRHPRSAWADRHGPDRKRASDHD
;
A
#
# COMPACT_ATOMS: atom_id res chain seq x y z
N MET A 1 -30.54 -48.25 20.51
CA MET A 1 -30.56 -46.85 20.04
C MET A 1 -29.11 -46.47 19.74
N GLY A 2 -28.69 -46.59 18.50
CA GLY A 2 -27.38 -46.10 18.07
C GLY A 2 -27.43 -44.59 18.04
N ALA A 3 -26.48 -43.93 18.71
CA ALA A 3 -26.31 -42.49 18.62
C ALA A 3 -25.98 -42.15 17.15
N MET A 4 -26.92 -41.52 16.45
CA MET A 4 -26.62 -40.80 15.22
C MET A 4 -25.69 -39.65 15.62
N THR A 5 -24.39 -39.85 15.45
CA THR A 5 -23.43 -38.75 15.42
C THR A 5 -23.79 -37.88 14.23
N ASP A 6 -24.11 -36.61 14.48
CA ASP A 6 -24.31 -35.64 13.40
C ASP A 6 -23.10 -35.68 12.45
N PRO A 7 -23.32 -35.57 11.13
CA PRO A 7 -22.22 -35.48 10.19
C PRO A 7 -21.33 -34.29 10.57
N PRO A 8 -19.99 -34.39 10.42
CA PRO A 8 -19.10 -33.28 10.73
C PRO A 8 -19.53 -32.05 9.94
N ALA A 9 -19.64 -30.91 10.63
CA ALA A 9 -20.04 -29.66 10.01
C ALA A 9 -19.09 -29.31 8.86
N LYS A 10 -19.65 -28.91 7.71
CA LYS A 10 -18.87 -28.44 6.57
C LYS A 10 -18.01 -27.24 7.01
N PRO A 11 -16.69 -27.22 6.75
CA PRO A 11 -15.89 -26.03 6.99
C PRO A 11 -16.39 -24.88 6.11
N LEU A 12 -16.47 -23.68 6.68
CA LEU A 12 -16.90 -22.47 5.98
C LEU A 12 -15.69 -21.71 5.47
N THR A 13 -15.82 -21.17 4.26
CA THR A 13 -14.88 -20.21 3.69
C THR A 13 -15.11 -18.81 4.27
N PHE A 14 -14.09 -17.95 4.20
CA PHE A 14 -14.21 -16.57 4.67
C PHE A 14 -15.31 -15.81 3.94
N ASP A 15 -15.48 -15.99 2.63
CA ASP A 15 -16.57 -15.37 1.89
C ASP A 15 -17.96 -15.89 2.30
N GLU A 16 -18.12 -17.19 2.57
CA GLU A 16 -19.37 -17.74 3.10
C GLU A 16 -19.71 -17.11 4.48
N VAL A 17 -18.72 -16.94 5.36
CA VAL A 17 -18.92 -16.29 6.66
C VAL A 17 -19.22 -14.79 6.49
N ARG A 18 -18.47 -14.09 5.65
CA ARG A 18 -18.65 -12.65 5.38
C ARG A 18 -20.02 -12.35 4.80
N ALA A 19 -20.54 -13.20 3.92
CA ALA A 19 -21.85 -13.05 3.32
C ALA A 19 -23.01 -13.14 4.33
N MET A 20 -22.77 -13.73 5.50
CA MET A 20 -23.76 -13.81 6.59
C MET A 20 -23.74 -12.59 7.53
N LEU A 21 -22.75 -11.70 7.40
CA LEU A 21 -22.57 -10.54 8.28
C LEU A 21 -22.97 -9.24 7.55
N PRO A 22 -23.69 -8.33 8.22
CA PRO A 22 -23.94 -7.01 7.65
C PRO A 22 -22.65 -6.19 7.62
N SER A 23 -22.51 -5.28 6.64
CA SER A 23 -21.36 -4.38 6.53
C SER A 23 -21.44 -3.22 7.53
N LEU A 24 -21.10 -3.51 8.79
CA LEU A 24 -21.08 -2.55 9.91
C LEU A 24 -19.64 -2.32 10.40
N GLU A 25 -19.27 -1.08 10.73
CA GLU A 25 -17.92 -0.74 11.20
C GLU A 25 -17.59 -1.43 12.53
N GLU A 26 -18.60 -1.61 13.39
CA GLU A 26 -18.50 -2.27 14.69
C GLU A 26 -18.14 -3.75 14.57
N LEU A 27 -18.46 -4.38 13.44
CA LEU A 27 -18.13 -5.78 13.16
C LEU A 27 -16.75 -5.95 12.52
N ARG A 28 -16.11 -4.87 12.07
CA ARG A 28 -14.80 -4.91 11.43
C ARG A 28 -13.73 -5.64 12.26
N PRO A 29 -13.60 -5.44 13.60
CA PRO A 29 -12.62 -6.17 14.39
C PRO A 29 -12.82 -7.69 14.35
N VAL A 30 -14.07 -8.16 14.23
CA VAL A 30 -14.41 -9.58 14.11
C VAL A 30 -14.05 -10.09 12.71
N THR A 31 -14.45 -9.39 11.65
CA THR A 31 -14.13 -9.83 10.28
C THR A 31 -12.62 -9.81 10.00
N ASP A 32 -11.91 -8.79 10.48
CA ASP A 32 -10.45 -8.68 10.35
C ASP A 32 -9.74 -9.81 11.12
N ARG A 33 -10.30 -10.23 12.26
CA ARG A 33 -9.78 -11.35 13.05
C ARG A 33 -10.00 -12.68 12.34
N LEU A 34 -11.23 -12.97 11.92
CA LEU A 34 -11.58 -14.19 11.20
C LEU A 34 -10.76 -14.35 9.92
N LEU A 35 -10.51 -13.27 9.18
CA LEU A 35 -9.66 -13.32 8.01
C LEU A 35 -8.20 -13.62 8.39
N ALA A 36 -7.66 -12.96 9.42
CA ALA A 36 -6.28 -13.15 9.85
C ALA A 36 -5.99 -14.58 10.36
N GLU A 37 -6.96 -15.24 11.00
CA GLU A 37 -6.85 -16.61 11.50
C GLU A 37 -7.29 -17.68 10.50
N SER A 38 -7.89 -17.27 9.38
CA SER A 38 -8.26 -18.19 8.30
C SER A 38 -7.04 -18.90 7.73
N THR A 39 -7.24 -20.13 7.27
CA THR A 39 -6.17 -20.98 6.72
C THR A 39 -6.45 -21.36 5.27
N PRO A 40 -5.43 -21.56 4.42
CA PRO A 40 -5.64 -22.17 3.11
C PRO A 40 -6.25 -23.57 3.28
N ASP A 41 -7.09 -24.00 2.34
CA ASP A 41 -7.65 -25.34 2.38
C ASP A 41 -6.53 -26.40 2.15
N PRO A 42 -6.20 -27.22 3.17
CA PRO A 42 -5.14 -28.22 3.03
C PRO A 42 -5.46 -29.28 1.98
N ALA A 43 -6.74 -29.52 1.67
CA ALA A 43 -7.14 -30.45 0.62
C ALA A 43 -6.79 -29.94 -0.78
N ARG A 44 -6.58 -28.62 -0.93
CA ARG A 44 -6.30 -27.97 -2.21
C ARG A 44 -4.85 -27.52 -2.37
N ALA A 45 -4.01 -27.63 -1.33
CA ALA A 45 -2.64 -27.10 -1.28
C ALA A 45 -1.74 -27.48 -2.47
N TRP A 46 -1.93 -28.66 -3.07
CA TRP A 46 -1.13 -29.18 -4.19
C TRP A 46 -1.93 -29.30 -5.50
N SER A 47 -3.06 -28.60 -5.60
CA SER A 47 -3.94 -28.64 -6.77
C SER A 47 -3.79 -27.37 -7.62
N GLY A 48 -4.02 -27.48 -8.93
CA GLY A 48 -4.08 -26.31 -9.82
C GLY A 48 -5.16 -25.31 -9.40
N ALA A 49 -6.26 -25.80 -8.81
CA ALA A 49 -7.30 -24.95 -8.23
C ALA A 49 -6.82 -24.23 -6.96
N GLY A 50 -5.96 -24.83 -6.14
CA GLY A 50 -5.40 -24.20 -4.94
C GLY A 50 -4.39 -23.10 -5.27
N ALA A 51 -3.68 -23.23 -6.40
CA ALA A 51 -2.83 -22.16 -6.92
C ALA A 51 -3.60 -20.87 -7.28
N LEU A 52 -4.93 -20.95 -7.37
CA LEU A 52 -5.84 -19.83 -7.64
C LEU A 52 -6.64 -19.37 -6.42
N ASP A 53 -6.38 -19.93 -5.23
CA ASP A 53 -7.07 -19.51 -4.02
C ASP A 53 -6.77 -18.04 -3.69
N THR A 54 -7.75 -17.41 -3.03
CA THR A 54 -7.73 -16.00 -2.62
C THR A 54 -8.10 -15.90 -1.14
N ALA A 55 -8.05 -14.70 -0.58
CA ALA A 55 -8.43 -14.41 0.80
C ALA A 55 -9.84 -14.91 1.13
N GLY A 56 -10.75 -14.86 0.15
CA GLY A 56 -12.14 -15.29 0.30
C GLY A 56 -12.32 -16.80 0.42
N SER A 57 -11.48 -17.60 -0.24
CA SER A 57 -11.60 -19.06 -0.25
C SER A 57 -10.94 -19.76 0.94
N ARG A 58 -10.29 -19.00 1.84
CA ARG A 58 -9.65 -19.52 3.04
C ARG A 58 -10.68 -20.06 4.02
N LEU A 59 -10.37 -21.16 4.67
CA LEU A 59 -11.22 -21.80 5.67
C LEU A 59 -11.13 -21.04 6.98
N VAL A 60 -12.29 -20.82 7.60
CA VAL A 60 -12.42 -20.13 8.89
C VAL A 60 -12.76 -21.15 9.96
N ASP A 61 -12.01 -21.14 11.07
CA ASP A 61 -12.41 -21.83 12.28
C ASP A 61 -13.29 -20.91 13.13
N LEU A 62 -14.50 -21.36 13.44
CA LEU A 62 -15.43 -20.64 14.30
C LEU A 62 -15.41 -21.18 15.74
N SER A 63 -14.60 -22.22 16.00
CA SER A 63 -14.40 -22.80 17.32
C SER A 63 -13.68 -21.78 18.19
N GLY A 64 -14.30 -21.38 19.31
CA GLY A 64 -13.72 -20.38 20.21
C GLY A 64 -14.08 -18.92 19.89
N LEU A 65 -14.77 -18.67 18.78
CA LEU A 65 -15.21 -17.31 18.39
C LEU A 65 -15.96 -16.57 19.51
N ALA A 66 -16.77 -17.28 20.31
CA ALA A 66 -17.49 -16.68 21.44
C ALA A 66 -16.55 -16.11 22.52
N ALA A 67 -15.43 -16.79 22.81
CA ALA A 67 -14.43 -16.31 23.76
C ALA A 67 -13.65 -15.12 23.17
N GLU A 68 -13.25 -15.22 21.91
CA GLU A 68 -12.53 -14.15 21.20
C GLU A 68 -13.36 -12.88 21.03
N ILE A 69 -14.67 -13.00 20.78
CA ILE A 69 -15.58 -11.84 20.70
C ILE A 69 -15.52 -11.01 21.97
N SER A 70 -15.45 -11.66 23.14
CA SER A 70 -15.38 -10.95 24.43
C SER A 70 -14.07 -10.19 24.58
N GLU A 71 -12.95 -10.79 24.14
CA GLU A 71 -11.64 -10.13 24.15
C GLU A 71 -11.56 -8.97 23.16
N LEU A 72 -12.10 -9.14 21.96
CA LEU A 72 -12.20 -8.10 20.94
C LEU A 72 -13.05 -6.92 21.45
N ALA A 73 -14.22 -7.20 22.05
CA ALA A 73 -15.08 -6.18 22.63
C ALA A 73 -14.36 -5.40 23.75
N ALA A 74 -13.64 -6.10 24.64
CA ALA A 74 -12.86 -5.45 25.69
C ALA A 74 -11.70 -4.61 25.11
N ALA A 75 -11.05 -5.06 24.04
CA ALA A 75 -10.01 -4.31 23.35
C ALA A 75 -10.54 -3.04 22.67
N GLU A 76 -11.75 -3.11 22.10
CA GLU A 76 -12.44 -1.95 21.53
C GLU A 76 -12.88 -0.97 22.61
N ALA A 77 -13.40 -1.45 23.75
CA ALA A 77 -13.76 -0.59 24.87
C ALA A 77 -12.55 0.21 25.39
N ARG A 78 -11.39 -0.45 25.57
CA ARG A 78 -10.14 0.23 25.97
C ARG A 78 -9.69 1.27 24.95
N HIS A 79 -9.83 0.97 23.65
CA HIS A 79 -9.47 1.90 22.59
C HIS A 79 -10.37 3.15 22.61
N VAL A 80 -11.69 2.95 22.70
CA VAL A 80 -12.66 4.06 22.81
C VAL A 80 -12.39 4.91 24.05
N GLU A 81 -12.03 4.28 25.18
CA GLU A 81 -11.67 5.02 26.40
C GLU A 81 -10.48 5.97 26.19
N VAL A 82 -9.43 5.52 25.48
CA VAL A 82 -8.27 6.36 25.16
C VAL A 82 -8.69 7.56 24.29
N VAL A 83 -9.51 7.32 23.27
CA VAL A 83 -10.04 8.38 22.40
C VAL A 83 -10.86 9.39 23.22
N TYR A 84 -11.76 8.91 24.08
CA TYR A 84 -12.57 9.77 24.95
C TYR A 84 -11.75 10.61 25.92
N ARG A 85 -10.63 10.07 26.41
CA ARG A 85 -9.72 10.83 27.28
C ARG A 85 -9.12 12.02 26.55
N HIS A 86 -8.65 11.85 25.32
CA HIS A 86 -8.15 12.94 24.49
C HIS A 86 -9.23 13.96 24.14
N VAL A 87 -10.46 13.52 23.89
CA VAL A 87 -11.60 14.43 23.67
C VAL A 87 -11.91 15.25 24.93
N ALA A 88 -11.97 14.60 26.10
CA ALA A 88 -12.21 15.28 27.37
C ALA A 88 -11.08 16.29 27.69
N GLU A 89 -9.83 15.91 27.45
CA GLU A 89 -8.67 16.80 27.57
C GLU A 89 -8.79 18.01 26.63
N ALA A 90 -9.15 17.79 25.36
CA ALA A 90 -9.34 18.85 24.38
C ALA A 90 -10.40 19.88 24.84
N HIS A 91 -11.55 19.42 25.33
CA HIS A 91 -12.58 20.30 25.88
C HIS A 91 -12.11 21.03 27.14
N GLY A 92 -11.38 20.34 28.02
CA GLY A 92 -10.79 20.96 29.20
C GLY A 92 -9.82 22.09 28.85
N LEU A 93 -8.96 21.89 27.84
CA LEU A 93 -8.01 22.91 27.37
C LEU A 93 -8.73 24.07 26.68
N ALA A 94 -9.71 23.78 25.81
CA ALA A 94 -10.51 24.80 25.13
C ALA A 94 -11.28 25.68 26.12
N SER A 95 -11.87 25.10 27.18
CA SER A 95 -12.61 25.86 28.21
C SER A 95 -11.72 26.83 29.00
N ARG A 96 -10.41 26.61 29.01
CA ARG A 96 -9.41 27.50 29.62
C ARG A 96 -8.80 28.49 28.62
N GLY A 97 -9.26 28.49 27.36
CA GLY A 97 -8.73 29.34 26.29
C GLY A 97 -7.46 28.81 25.60
N ASP A 98 -7.05 27.55 25.86
CA ASP A 98 -5.89 26.93 25.21
C ASP A 98 -6.30 26.17 23.94
N ALA A 99 -6.48 26.91 22.84
CA ALA A 99 -6.82 26.33 21.54
C ALA A 99 -5.69 25.44 20.97
N THR A 100 -4.43 25.81 21.20
CA THR A 100 -3.26 25.04 20.73
C THR A 100 -3.21 23.67 21.41
N GLY A 101 -3.36 23.63 22.73
CA GLY A 101 -3.44 22.39 23.50
C GLY A 101 -4.64 21.55 23.10
N ALA A 102 -5.81 22.17 22.95
CA ALA A 102 -7.03 21.47 22.53
C ALA A 102 -6.89 20.81 21.14
N ALA A 103 -6.32 21.53 20.18
CA ALA A 103 -6.05 20.99 18.85
C ALA A 103 -5.01 19.85 18.89
N ARG A 104 -3.98 19.93 19.75
CA ARG A 104 -3.00 18.84 19.92
C ARG A 104 -3.66 17.58 20.48
N ALA A 105 -4.50 17.69 21.51
CA ALA A 105 -5.23 16.55 22.06
C ALA A 105 -6.14 15.87 21.02
N LEU A 106 -6.81 16.66 20.16
CA LEU A 106 -7.58 16.12 19.03
C LEU A 106 -6.68 15.41 17.99
N LEU A 107 -5.47 15.92 17.73
CA LEU A 107 -4.50 15.23 16.85
C LEU A 107 -3.95 13.93 17.45
N ASP A 108 -3.93 13.82 18.77
CA ASP A 108 -3.55 12.58 19.45
C ASP A 108 -4.68 11.56 19.37
N ALA A 109 -5.95 11.97 19.50
CA ALA A 109 -7.10 11.12 19.16
C ALA A 109 -7.06 10.66 17.69
N ALA A 110 -6.72 11.55 16.76
CA ALA A 110 -6.54 11.20 15.36
C ALA A 110 -5.44 10.15 15.15
N ALA A 111 -4.32 10.26 15.88
CA ALA A 111 -3.22 9.30 15.80
C ALA A 111 -3.64 7.90 16.28
N VAL A 112 -4.41 7.83 17.36
CA VAL A 112 -4.93 6.57 17.91
C VAL A 112 -5.86 5.86 16.91
N GLU A 113 -6.70 6.60 16.20
CA GLU A 113 -7.56 6.05 15.14
C GLU A 113 -6.75 5.64 13.88
N GLU A 114 -5.71 6.39 13.55
CA GLU A 114 -4.80 6.10 12.45
C GLU A 114 -4.04 4.78 12.67
N GLU A 115 -3.51 4.57 13.89
CA GLU A 115 -2.85 3.32 14.31
C GLU A 115 -3.78 2.09 14.24
N ARG A 116 -5.10 2.30 14.36
CA ARG A 116 -6.11 1.25 14.19
C ARG A 116 -6.56 1.07 12.74
N GLY A 117 -5.98 1.78 11.79
CA GLY A 117 -6.36 1.71 10.38
C GLY A 117 -7.78 2.22 10.14
N ARG A 118 -8.21 3.26 10.87
CA ARG A 118 -9.52 3.93 10.74
C ARG A 118 -9.34 5.35 10.17
N PRO A 119 -8.98 5.47 8.88
CA PRO A 119 -8.62 6.75 8.28
C PRO A 119 -9.76 7.77 8.34
N ASP A 120 -11.03 7.37 8.22
CA ASP A 120 -12.15 8.30 8.28
C ASP A 120 -12.37 8.90 9.68
N ARG A 121 -12.18 8.10 10.74
CA ARG A 121 -12.23 8.60 12.12
C ARG A 121 -11.03 9.50 12.43
N ALA A 122 -9.83 9.09 12.03
CA ALA A 122 -8.62 9.90 12.13
C ALA A 122 -8.79 11.25 11.42
N GLY A 123 -9.37 11.24 10.21
CA GLY A 123 -9.70 12.43 9.44
C GLY A 123 -10.69 13.36 10.14
N SER A 124 -11.70 12.80 10.80
CA SER A 124 -12.71 13.57 11.55
C SER A 124 -12.09 14.30 12.75
N PHE A 125 -11.21 13.65 13.50
CA PHE A 125 -10.46 14.29 14.58
C PHE A 125 -9.45 15.33 14.07
N ALA A 126 -8.74 15.04 12.99
CA ALA A 126 -7.83 16.01 12.36
C ALA A 126 -8.56 17.25 11.84
N ASP A 127 -9.78 17.08 11.32
CA ASP A 127 -10.64 18.17 10.88
C ASP A 127 -11.16 19.01 12.05
N ALA A 128 -11.55 18.38 13.16
CA ALA A 128 -11.87 19.09 14.40
C ALA A 128 -10.66 19.87 14.94
N ALA A 129 -9.48 19.25 14.96
CA ALA A 129 -8.23 19.91 15.37
C ALA A 129 -7.90 21.11 14.49
N TYR A 130 -8.11 21.00 13.17
CA TYR A 130 -7.93 22.09 12.24
C TYR A 130 -8.86 23.26 12.55
N ARG A 131 -10.15 23.03 12.79
CA ARG A 131 -11.10 24.10 13.16
C ARG A 131 -10.70 24.82 14.44
N VAL A 132 -10.36 24.06 15.50
CA VAL A 132 -9.90 24.64 16.77
C VAL A 132 -8.62 25.47 16.57
N ALA A 133 -7.66 24.95 15.79
CA ALA A 133 -6.43 25.66 15.49
C ALA A 133 -6.67 26.90 14.61
N LEU A 134 -7.67 26.88 13.72
CA LEU A 134 -8.04 28.02 12.89
C LEU A 134 -8.65 29.16 13.71
N ASP A 135 -9.47 28.85 14.71
CA ASP A 135 -10.20 29.83 15.52
C ASP A 135 -9.31 30.54 16.55
N GLY A 136 -8.14 29.98 16.91
CA GLY A 136 -7.23 30.63 17.85
C GLY A 136 -5.95 29.87 18.23
N GLY A 137 -5.57 28.82 17.49
CA GLY A 137 -4.38 28.04 17.77
C GLY A 137 -3.14 28.50 16.98
N GLU A 138 -1.98 27.97 17.37
CA GLU A 138 -0.72 28.25 16.67
C GLU A 138 -0.72 27.71 15.23
N PRO A 139 -0.17 28.44 14.25
CA PRO A 139 -0.11 28.00 12.85
C PRO A 139 0.59 26.65 12.66
N VAL A 140 1.60 26.32 13.48
CA VAL A 140 2.30 25.02 13.41
C VAL A 140 1.34 23.86 13.66
N VAL A 141 0.44 23.98 14.64
CA VAL A 141 -0.57 22.94 14.94
C VAL A 141 -1.63 22.87 13.84
N ARG A 142 -2.00 24.01 13.26
CA ARG A 142 -2.86 24.06 12.07
C ARG A 142 -2.25 23.30 10.89
N GLY A 143 -0.96 23.52 10.61
CA GLY A 143 -0.22 22.81 9.57
C GLY A 143 -0.19 21.29 9.83
N ARG A 144 0.07 20.87 11.08
CA ARG A 144 0.02 19.44 11.47
C ARG A 144 -1.37 18.83 11.28
N ALA A 145 -2.44 19.57 11.62
CA ALA A 145 -3.82 19.11 11.43
C ALA A 145 -4.16 18.92 9.96
N LEU A 146 -3.79 19.87 9.11
CA LEU A 146 -3.94 19.75 7.66
C LEU A 146 -3.22 18.52 7.10
N ARG A 147 -1.96 18.27 7.49
CA ARG A 147 -1.21 17.09 7.00
C ARG A 147 -1.86 15.77 7.42
N ARG A 148 -2.38 15.67 8.65
CA ARG A 148 -3.10 14.46 9.10
C ARG A 148 -4.43 14.28 8.37
N ARG A 149 -5.20 15.36 8.20
CA ARG A 149 -6.46 15.34 7.44
C ARG A 149 -6.23 14.93 5.98
N ALA A 150 -5.16 15.44 5.36
CA ALA A 150 -4.73 15.07 4.02
C ALA A 150 -4.38 13.57 3.92
N ARG A 151 -3.65 13.03 4.91
CA ARG A 151 -3.29 11.60 4.95
C ARG A 151 -4.53 10.71 5.06
N ALA A 152 -5.48 11.07 5.92
CA ALA A 152 -6.76 10.37 6.04
C ALA A 152 -7.55 10.40 4.72
N ARG A 153 -7.61 11.56 4.06
CA ARG A 153 -8.25 11.73 2.74
C ARG A 153 -7.57 10.90 1.67
N ARG A 154 -6.23 10.87 1.62
CA ARG A 154 -5.46 10.01 0.72
C ARG A 154 -5.80 8.53 0.92
N ALA A 155 -5.82 8.06 2.18
CA ALA A 155 -6.17 6.68 2.51
C ALA A 155 -7.62 6.32 2.15
N ALA A 156 -8.52 7.30 2.13
CA ALA A 156 -9.91 7.15 1.68
C ALA A 156 -10.11 7.45 0.17
N ALA A 157 -9.03 7.51 -0.62
CA ALA A 157 -9.02 7.82 -2.05
C ALA A 157 -9.65 9.19 -2.43
N ARG A 158 -9.71 10.13 -1.49
CA ARG A 158 -10.16 11.52 -1.70
C ARG A 158 -8.98 12.42 -2.10
N TYR A 159 -8.36 12.11 -3.24
CA TYR A 159 -7.07 12.70 -3.65
C TYR A 159 -7.13 14.20 -3.89
N GLU A 160 -8.20 14.74 -4.48
CA GLU A 160 -8.35 16.18 -4.69
C GLU A 160 -8.42 16.96 -3.38
N GLU A 161 -9.09 16.43 -2.36
CA GLU A 161 -9.12 17.04 -1.03
C GLU A 161 -7.77 16.91 -0.33
N ALA A 162 -7.08 15.77 -0.47
CA ALA A 162 -5.76 15.56 0.09
C ALA A 162 -4.71 16.52 -0.51
N LYS A 163 -4.72 16.74 -1.83
CA LYS A 163 -3.83 17.69 -2.51
C LYS A 163 -4.03 19.12 -2.00
N ARG A 164 -5.29 19.56 -1.85
CA ARG A 164 -5.61 20.88 -1.31
C ARG A 164 -5.10 21.04 0.12
N ASP A 165 -5.33 20.06 0.98
CA ASP A 165 -4.86 20.11 2.37
C ASP A 165 -3.33 20.10 2.47
N TYR A 166 -2.63 19.28 1.68
CA TYR A 166 -1.17 19.29 1.69
C TYR A 166 -0.60 20.61 1.16
N ALA A 167 -1.19 21.18 0.11
CA ALA A 167 -0.78 22.49 -0.40
C ALA A 167 -1.00 23.61 0.63
N GLU A 168 -2.16 23.60 1.32
CA GLU A 168 -2.44 24.53 2.42
C GLU A 168 -1.45 24.31 3.58
N ALA A 169 -1.21 23.06 3.98
CA ALA A 169 -0.27 22.73 5.05
C ALA A 169 1.15 23.22 4.75
N TRP A 170 1.59 23.07 3.49
CA TRP A 170 2.86 23.59 3.02
C TRP A 170 2.92 25.10 3.20
N GLY A 171 1.91 25.84 2.72
CA GLY A 171 1.87 27.30 2.84
C GLY A 171 1.82 27.80 4.28
N VAL A 172 1.10 27.09 5.16
CA VAL A 172 1.05 27.41 6.59
C VAL A 172 2.41 27.23 7.26
N SER A 173 3.09 26.10 7.02
CA SER A 173 4.41 25.83 7.60
C SER A 173 5.48 26.77 7.03
N ASP A 174 5.44 27.06 5.73
CA ASP A 174 6.35 27.99 5.06
C ASP A 174 6.24 29.41 5.66
N ALA A 175 5.01 29.91 5.86
CA ALA A 175 4.75 31.23 6.42
C ALA A 175 5.30 31.43 7.85
N VAL A 176 5.51 30.34 8.60
CA VAL A 176 6.12 30.36 9.94
C VAL A 176 7.54 29.81 9.98
N SER A 177 8.17 29.63 8.82
CA SER A 177 9.54 29.09 8.69
C SER A 177 9.72 27.71 9.32
N ASP A 178 8.66 26.90 9.38
CA ASP A 178 8.69 25.49 9.76
C ASP A 178 9.06 24.63 8.54
N ALA A 179 10.36 24.60 8.22
CA ALA A 179 10.87 23.88 7.07
C ALA A 179 10.61 22.35 7.13
N ARG A 180 10.56 21.73 8.32
CA ARG A 180 10.21 20.29 8.42
C ARG A 180 8.75 20.07 8.09
N GLY A 181 7.83 20.85 8.68
CA GLY A 181 6.41 20.71 8.38
C GLY A 181 6.06 21.04 6.93
N ALA A 182 6.77 21.99 6.32
CA ALA A 182 6.63 22.28 4.90
C ALA A 182 7.15 21.12 4.03
N ALA A 183 8.30 20.53 4.36
CA ALA A 183 8.81 19.36 3.65
C ALA A 183 7.88 18.14 3.79
N GLU A 184 7.36 17.85 4.99
CA GLU A 184 6.37 16.78 5.20
C GLU A 184 5.11 16.99 4.35
N ALA A 185 4.64 18.23 4.25
CA ALA A 185 3.48 18.56 3.41
C ALA A 185 3.78 18.37 1.92
N ALA A 186 4.95 18.80 1.47
CA ALA A 186 5.38 18.63 0.09
C ALA A 186 5.56 17.15 -0.30
N ILE A 187 6.18 16.33 0.56
CA ILE A 187 6.27 14.88 0.38
C ILE A 187 4.86 14.27 0.31
N GLY A 188 3.96 14.67 1.22
CA GLY A 188 2.57 14.23 1.21
C GLY A 188 1.85 14.53 -0.10
N ALA A 189 1.99 15.75 -0.63
CA ALA A 189 1.42 16.14 -1.92
C ALA A 189 2.01 15.31 -3.09
N GLY A 190 3.34 15.12 -3.08
CA GLY A 190 4.02 14.28 -4.07
C GLY A 190 3.51 12.85 -4.06
N ASN A 191 3.32 12.27 -2.86
CA ASN A 191 2.82 10.90 -2.72
C ASN A 191 1.37 10.75 -3.24
N VAL A 192 0.52 11.76 -3.08
CA VAL A 192 -0.84 11.73 -3.65
C VAL A 192 -0.79 11.75 -5.18
N LEU A 193 0.10 12.54 -5.75
CA LEU A 193 0.28 12.61 -7.21
C LEU A 193 0.90 11.31 -7.76
N GLU A 194 1.79 10.67 -7.01
CA GLU A 194 2.33 9.36 -7.34
C GLU A 194 1.24 8.29 -7.35
N ASP A 195 0.36 8.26 -6.34
CA ASP A 195 -0.81 7.36 -6.32
C ASP A 195 -1.70 7.58 -7.55
N GLU A 196 -1.90 8.83 -7.97
CA GLU A 196 -2.63 9.20 -9.18
C GLU A 196 -1.84 8.96 -10.48
N GLY A 197 -0.62 8.42 -10.44
CA GLY A 197 0.20 8.20 -11.63
C GLY A 197 0.78 9.46 -12.26
N ARG A 198 0.63 10.63 -11.64
CA ARG A 198 1.11 11.94 -12.11
C ARG A 198 2.56 12.17 -11.71
N TRP A 199 3.47 11.34 -12.24
CA TRP A 199 4.88 11.29 -11.80
C TRP A 199 5.63 12.62 -11.96
N ALA A 200 5.41 13.36 -13.05
CA ALA A 200 6.06 14.66 -13.26
C ALA A 200 5.65 15.71 -12.22
N ASP A 201 4.38 15.69 -11.80
CA ASP A 201 3.90 16.58 -10.73
C ASP A 201 4.41 16.13 -9.36
N ALA A 202 4.48 14.81 -9.12
CA ALA A 202 5.05 14.25 -7.89
C ALA A 202 6.53 14.64 -7.74
N GLU A 203 7.31 14.50 -8.80
CA GLU A 203 8.70 14.94 -8.92
C GLU A 203 8.87 16.42 -8.53
N ALA A 204 8.01 17.31 -9.03
CA ALA A 204 8.04 18.73 -8.68
C ALA A 204 7.86 18.97 -7.18
N TRP A 205 6.95 18.24 -6.53
CA TRP A 205 6.72 18.33 -5.09
C TRP A 205 7.85 17.73 -4.25
N TYR A 206 8.44 16.61 -4.67
CA TYR A 206 9.61 16.05 -3.97
C TYR A 206 10.82 16.98 -4.07
N ARG A 207 11.11 17.57 -5.24
CA ARG A 207 12.15 18.59 -5.36
C ARG A 207 11.86 19.82 -4.49
N LYS A 208 10.60 20.25 -4.41
CA LYS A 208 10.18 21.34 -3.52
C LYS A 208 10.48 21.02 -2.04
N ALA A 209 10.25 19.78 -1.59
CA ALA A 209 10.61 19.35 -0.25
C ALA A 209 12.13 19.45 0.00
N LEU A 210 12.95 18.98 -0.95
CA LEU A 210 14.41 19.04 -0.86
C LEU A 210 14.93 20.49 -0.83
N THR A 211 14.40 21.36 -1.68
CA THR A 211 14.73 22.80 -1.67
C THR A 211 14.36 23.45 -0.33
N THR A 212 13.21 23.09 0.24
CA THR A 212 12.75 23.62 1.54
C THR A 212 13.67 23.19 2.68
N LEU A 213 14.19 21.97 2.65
CA LEU A 213 15.09 21.43 3.68
C LEU A 213 16.52 21.96 3.54
N GLY A 214 16.98 22.23 2.31
CA GLY A 214 18.37 22.57 2.01
C GLY A 214 19.30 21.35 1.99
N GLU A 215 20.46 21.48 1.35
CA GLU A 215 21.35 20.37 0.99
C GLU A 215 21.94 19.59 2.19
N HIS A 216 22.27 20.27 3.28
CA HIS A 216 23.00 19.65 4.41
C HIS A 216 22.11 19.27 5.59
N ARG A 217 20.79 19.23 5.41
CA ARG A 217 19.88 19.00 6.53
C ARG A 217 19.69 17.52 6.84
N LEU A 218 20.17 17.11 8.01
CA LEU A 218 20.06 15.75 8.53
C LEU A 218 18.72 15.54 9.25
N VAL A 219 17.66 15.30 8.48
CA VAL A 219 16.33 14.94 8.98
C VAL A 219 15.70 13.83 8.14
N PRO A 220 14.78 13.00 8.68
CA PRO A 220 14.25 11.86 7.96
C PRO A 220 13.49 12.26 6.69
N GLU A 221 12.84 13.43 6.72
CA GLU A 221 12.12 13.95 5.56
C GLU A 221 13.02 14.15 4.34
N ARG A 222 14.32 14.38 4.53
CA ARG A 222 15.27 14.53 3.41
C ARG A 222 15.47 13.20 2.69
N TRP A 223 15.84 12.14 3.42
CA TRP A 223 16.05 10.84 2.78
C TRP A 223 14.74 10.25 2.24
N HIS A 224 13.59 10.52 2.88
CA HIS A 224 12.28 10.18 2.33
C HIS A 224 12.02 10.88 0.97
N ALA A 225 12.27 12.18 0.87
CA ALA A 225 12.06 12.92 -0.37
C ALA A 225 13.01 12.47 -1.49
N LEU A 226 14.28 12.22 -1.16
CA LEU A 226 15.26 11.66 -2.11
C LEU A 226 14.84 10.29 -2.62
N LEU A 227 14.39 9.41 -1.72
CA LEU A 227 13.95 8.07 -2.07
C LEU A 227 12.69 8.08 -2.95
N ASN A 228 11.70 8.93 -2.61
CA ASN A 228 10.49 9.03 -3.42
C ASN A 228 10.78 9.64 -4.80
N LEU A 229 11.72 10.61 -4.86
CA LEU A 229 12.19 11.15 -6.14
C LEU A 229 12.93 10.08 -6.97
N HIS A 230 13.75 9.24 -6.34
CA HIS A 230 14.34 8.06 -6.99
C HIS A 230 13.27 7.16 -7.59
N VAL A 231 12.19 6.85 -6.86
CA VAL A 231 11.11 5.95 -7.33
C VAL A 231 10.43 6.51 -8.57
N VAL A 232 10.07 7.80 -8.59
CA VAL A 232 9.39 8.40 -9.75
C VAL A 232 10.32 8.54 -10.96
N LEU A 233 11.58 8.90 -10.76
CA LEU A 233 12.54 9.01 -11.87
C LEU A 233 12.91 7.64 -12.46
N ARG A 234 13.09 6.61 -11.63
CA ARG A 234 13.31 5.23 -12.08
C ARG A 234 12.12 4.74 -12.90
N SER A 235 10.90 4.95 -12.39
CA SER A 235 9.66 4.60 -13.09
C SER A 235 9.51 5.35 -14.42
N GLY A 236 9.95 6.61 -14.46
CA GLY A 236 9.95 7.46 -15.65
C GLY A 236 11.06 7.19 -16.67
N GLY A 237 12.05 6.34 -16.35
CA GLY A 237 13.12 5.96 -17.27
C GLY A 237 14.49 6.55 -16.99
N ALA A 238 14.60 7.52 -16.09
CA ALA A 238 15.86 8.18 -15.71
C ALA A 238 16.64 7.34 -14.68
N VAL A 239 17.07 6.13 -15.07
CA VAL A 239 17.65 5.14 -14.15
C VAL A 239 18.98 5.61 -13.57
N GLU A 240 19.81 6.31 -14.35
CA GLU A 240 21.09 6.85 -13.89
C GLU A 240 20.92 8.02 -12.92
N GLU A 241 20.04 8.99 -13.22
CA GLU A 241 19.74 10.11 -12.32
C GLU A 241 19.16 9.60 -11.00
N SER A 242 18.23 8.65 -11.07
CA SER A 242 17.63 8.05 -9.87
C SER A 242 18.66 7.36 -8.97
N ARG A 243 19.76 6.82 -9.52
CA ARG A 243 20.82 6.19 -8.72
C ARG A 243 21.48 7.19 -7.77
N THR A 244 21.83 8.37 -8.27
CA THR A 244 22.49 9.41 -7.45
C THR A 244 21.62 9.82 -6.27
N LEU A 245 20.30 9.92 -6.46
CA LEU A 245 19.36 10.22 -5.39
C LEU A 245 19.26 9.10 -4.35
N LEU A 246 19.33 7.84 -4.78
CA LEU A 246 19.36 6.70 -3.87
C LEU A 246 20.65 6.67 -3.04
N ASP A 247 21.79 6.93 -3.69
CA ASP A 247 23.10 7.05 -3.00
C ASP A 247 23.05 8.18 -1.95
N GLU A 248 22.43 9.31 -2.28
CA GLU A 248 22.29 10.44 -1.36
C GLU A 248 21.31 10.14 -0.21
N ALA A 249 20.18 9.48 -0.49
CA ALA A 249 19.22 9.07 0.54
C ALA A 249 19.88 8.15 1.58
N GLU A 250 20.68 7.20 1.10
CA GLU A 250 21.45 6.28 1.93
C GLU A 250 22.50 6.99 2.77
N ALA A 251 23.25 7.94 2.17
CA ALA A 251 24.23 8.74 2.89
C ALA A 251 23.59 9.56 4.03
N VAL A 252 22.47 10.24 3.75
CA VAL A 252 21.74 11.01 4.77
C VAL A 252 21.24 10.11 5.90
N ALA A 253 20.63 8.97 5.57
CA ALA A 253 20.14 8.03 6.59
C ALA A 253 21.26 7.45 7.45
N LEU A 254 22.40 7.11 6.84
CA LEU A 254 23.57 6.59 7.54
C LEU A 254 24.17 7.63 8.49
N GLU A 255 24.34 8.86 8.04
CA GLU A 255 24.87 9.96 8.86
C GLU A 255 23.96 10.27 10.06
N MET A 256 22.65 10.11 9.88
CA MET A 256 21.66 10.22 10.96
C MET A 256 21.63 9.02 11.92
N GLY A 257 22.20 7.87 11.53
CA GLY A 257 22.02 6.61 12.24
C GLY A 257 20.58 6.09 12.21
N ASP A 258 19.81 6.43 11.17
CA ASP A 258 18.40 6.04 11.04
C ASP A 258 18.28 4.61 10.49
N GLY A 259 18.31 3.62 11.39
CA GLY A 259 18.16 2.21 11.04
C GLY A 259 16.82 1.86 10.38
N SER A 260 15.78 2.71 10.52
CA SER A 260 14.48 2.48 9.88
C SER A 260 14.53 2.66 8.36
N ALA A 261 15.51 3.40 7.85
CA ALA A 261 15.68 3.64 6.42
C ALA A 261 16.14 2.39 5.65
N ARG A 262 16.84 1.45 6.32
CA ARG A 262 17.47 0.28 5.70
C ARG A 262 16.49 -0.54 4.85
N VAL A 263 15.29 -0.83 5.37
CA VAL A 263 14.28 -1.61 4.63
C VAL A 263 13.91 -0.93 3.30
N PHE A 264 13.82 0.39 3.28
CA PHE A 264 13.40 1.15 2.11
C PHE A 264 14.54 1.34 1.11
N ILE A 265 15.74 1.65 1.59
CA ILE A 265 16.95 1.79 0.77
C ILE A 265 17.29 0.46 0.10
N ASP A 266 17.36 -0.63 0.86
CA ASP A 266 17.69 -1.96 0.31
C ASP A 266 16.61 -2.43 -0.68
N ASN A 267 15.32 -2.15 -0.41
CA ASN A 267 14.27 -2.45 -1.39
C ASN A 267 14.47 -1.67 -2.70
N ALA A 268 14.78 -0.38 -2.61
CA ALA A 268 15.05 0.45 -3.79
C ALA A 268 16.31 0.02 -4.54
N ARG A 269 17.38 -0.38 -3.83
CA ARG A 269 18.57 -1.01 -4.43
C ARG A 269 18.21 -2.27 -5.19
N GLY A 270 17.40 -3.14 -4.58
CA GLY A 270 16.87 -4.33 -5.22
C GLY A 270 16.18 -4.02 -6.55
N GLN A 271 15.25 -3.05 -6.53
CA GLN A 271 14.52 -2.59 -7.70
C GLN A 271 15.40 -1.93 -8.77
N TRP A 272 16.45 -1.22 -8.35
CA TRP A 272 17.43 -0.62 -9.27
C TRP A 272 18.27 -1.70 -9.96
N HIS A 273 18.75 -2.69 -9.22
CA HIS A 273 19.48 -3.83 -9.77
C HIS A 273 18.62 -4.68 -10.73
N MET A 274 17.33 -4.89 -10.41
CA MET A 274 16.38 -5.53 -11.33
C MET A 274 16.26 -4.79 -12.66
N ALA A 275 16.28 -3.45 -12.66
CA ALA A 275 16.21 -2.65 -13.89
C ALA A 275 17.48 -2.77 -14.76
N GLN A 276 18.57 -3.31 -14.21
CA GLN A 276 19.84 -3.58 -14.88
C GLN A 276 20.05 -5.07 -15.15
N ASP A 277 19.01 -5.89 -14.98
CA ASP A 277 19.07 -7.35 -15.08
C ASP A 277 20.06 -8.04 -14.12
N ALA A 278 20.51 -7.34 -13.08
CA ALA A 278 21.45 -7.80 -12.06
C ALA A 278 20.70 -8.49 -10.91
N PHE A 279 20.11 -9.66 -11.18
CA PHE A 279 19.14 -10.25 -10.26
C PHE A 279 19.73 -10.85 -8.99
N ASP A 280 20.97 -11.29 -8.99
CA ASP A 280 21.60 -11.87 -7.80
C ASP A 280 21.89 -10.77 -6.76
N GLU A 281 22.36 -9.61 -7.22
CA GLU A 281 22.51 -8.40 -6.43
C GLU A 281 21.15 -7.90 -5.94
N ALA A 282 20.13 -7.91 -6.82
CA ALA A 282 18.78 -7.53 -6.44
C ALA A 282 18.25 -8.41 -5.29
N GLN A 283 18.35 -9.74 -5.41
CA GLN A 283 17.91 -10.64 -4.35
C GLN A 283 18.69 -10.44 -3.04
N THR A 284 19.98 -10.13 -3.12
CA THR A 284 20.81 -9.86 -1.93
C THR A 284 20.27 -8.66 -1.15
N HIS A 285 20.02 -7.54 -1.84
CA HIS A 285 19.42 -6.36 -1.20
C HIS A 285 18.01 -6.64 -0.70
N LEU A 286 17.15 -7.31 -1.49
CA LEU A 286 15.77 -7.59 -1.09
C LEU A 286 15.69 -8.52 0.14
N ARG A 287 16.58 -9.50 0.26
CA ARG A 287 16.68 -10.31 1.48
C ARG A 287 17.12 -9.47 2.68
N SER A 288 18.08 -8.55 2.49
CA SER A 288 18.49 -7.65 3.56
C SER A 288 17.38 -6.69 3.99
N ALA A 289 16.60 -6.17 3.04
CA ALA A 289 15.41 -5.38 3.31
C ALA A 289 14.38 -6.19 4.12
N LEU A 290 14.14 -7.45 3.76
CA LEU A 290 13.19 -8.32 4.42
C LEU A 290 13.61 -8.64 5.87
N GLU A 291 14.91 -8.85 6.11
CA GLU A 291 15.47 -9.02 7.45
C GLU A 291 15.29 -7.77 8.33
N ALA A 292 15.41 -6.58 7.74
CA ALA A 292 15.21 -5.31 8.44
C ALA A 292 13.72 -4.93 8.63
N ALA A 293 12.80 -5.57 7.91
CA ALA A 293 11.39 -5.18 7.87
C ALA A 293 10.64 -5.60 9.15
N VAL A 294 10.23 -4.62 9.95
CA VAL A 294 9.39 -4.83 11.14
C VAL A 294 7.90 -4.74 10.82
N ALA A 295 7.49 -3.75 10.01
CA ALA A 295 6.08 -3.52 9.70
C ALA A 295 5.56 -4.51 8.64
N PRO A 296 4.34 -5.07 8.80
CA PRO A 296 3.77 -5.99 7.81
C PRO A 296 3.72 -5.41 6.39
N ARG A 297 3.35 -4.14 6.26
CA ARG A 297 3.30 -3.44 4.96
C ARG A 297 4.66 -3.41 4.24
N ALA A 298 5.74 -3.20 4.99
CA ALA A 298 7.09 -3.20 4.44
C ALA A 298 7.49 -4.62 3.99
N ARG A 299 7.22 -5.65 4.81
CA ARG A 299 7.46 -7.06 4.44
C ARG A 299 6.71 -7.47 3.19
N VAL A 300 5.41 -7.14 3.09
CA VAL A 300 4.60 -7.42 1.90
C VAL A 300 5.22 -6.77 0.67
N THR A 301 5.61 -5.49 0.76
CA THR A 301 6.23 -4.75 -0.36
C THR A 301 7.55 -5.37 -0.82
N VAL A 302 8.42 -5.74 0.12
CA VAL A 302 9.70 -6.38 -0.20
C VAL A 302 9.50 -7.77 -0.79
N ARG A 303 8.57 -8.57 -0.25
CA ARG A 303 8.26 -9.91 -0.77
C ARG A 303 7.70 -9.88 -2.18
N LEU A 304 6.81 -8.93 -2.48
CA LEU A 304 6.29 -8.73 -3.84
C LEU A 304 7.42 -8.38 -4.81
N THR A 305 8.32 -7.47 -4.41
CA THR A 305 9.49 -7.12 -5.22
C THR A 305 10.42 -8.32 -5.44
N LEU A 306 10.64 -9.14 -4.40
CA LEU A 306 11.45 -10.37 -4.50
C LEU A 306 10.79 -11.43 -5.39
N ALA A 307 9.47 -11.59 -5.30
CA ALA A 307 8.71 -12.47 -6.18
C ALA A 307 8.81 -12.01 -7.65
N GLU A 308 8.75 -10.70 -7.92
CA GLU A 308 8.99 -10.16 -9.26
C GLU A 308 10.42 -10.43 -9.75
N ALA A 309 11.44 -10.31 -8.88
CA ALA A 309 12.83 -10.64 -9.22
C ALA A 309 13.00 -12.12 -9.60
N PHE A 310 12.33 -13.04 -8.89
CA PHE A 310 12.32 -14.46 -9.24
C PHE A 310 11.56 -14.72 -10.54
N LEU A 311 10.39 -14.08 -10.71
CA LEU A 311 9.58 -14.25 -11.92
C LEU A 311 10.34 -13.80 -13.17
N ALA A 312 11.07 -12.67 -13.08
CA ALA A 312 11.91 -12.18 -14.16
C ALA A 312 13.01 -13.18 -14.57
N GLN A 313 13.50 -14.01 -13.64
CA GLN A 313 14.47 -15.08 -13.92
C GLN A 313 13.83 -16.38 -14.43
N GLY A 314 12.50 -16.43 -14.59
CA GLY A 314 11.78 -17.65 -14.90
C GLY A 314 11.67 -18.63 -13.73
N ARG A 315 12.06 -18.22 -12.52
CA ARG A 315 11.96 -19.01 -11.28
C ARG A 315 10.54 -18.93 -10.72
N ARG A 316 9.60 -19.52 -11.44
CA ARG A 316 8.15 -19.42 -11.15
C ARG A 316 7.76 -19.97 -9.78
N LEU A 317 8.36 -21.09 -9.37
CA LEU A 317 8.06 -21.72 -8.08
C LEU A 317 8.49 -20.82 -6.90
N ASP A 318 9.69 -20.25 -6.95
CA ASP A 318 10.16 -19.30 -5.93
C ASP A 318 9.32 -18.01 -5.93
N ALA A 319 8.93 -17.53 -7.11
CA ALA A 319 8.04 -16.36 -7.24
C ALA A 319 6.66 -16.63 -6.63
N ALA A 320 6.07 -17.81 -6.88
CA ALA A 320 4.80 -18.22 -6.32
C ALA A 320 4.86 -18.31 -4.79
N GLU A 321 5.95 -18.90 -4.26
CA GLU A 321 6.16 -19.02 -2.83
C GLU A 321 6.25 -17.65 -2.15
N GLU A 322 7.05 -16.72 -2.68
CA GLU A 322 7.16 -15.37 -2.12
C GLU A 322 5.88 -14.55 -2.26
N ALA A 323 5.14 -14.69 -3.37
CA ALA A 323 3.85 -14.06 -3.55
C ALA A 323 2.80 -14.60 -2.55
N ARG A 324 2.78 -15.91 -2.26
CA ARG A 324 1.90 -16.51 -1.24
C ARG A 324 2.29 -16.13 0.18
N ARG A 325 3.59 -15.98 0.46
CA ARG A 325 4.07 -15.40 1.73
C ARG A 325 3.64 -13.94 1.87
N ALA A 326 3.70 -13.16 0.79
CA ALA A 326 3.19 -11.78 0.78
C ALA A 326 1.68 -11.73 1.03
N GLU A 327 0.89 -12.63 0.44
CA GLU A 327 -0.54 -12.75 0.72
C GLU A 327 -0.81 -13.03 2.20
N SER A 328 -0.14 -14.03 2.76
CA SER A 328 -0.29 -14.41 4.17
C SER A 328 0.06 -13.25 5.12
N GLU A 329 1.15 -12.53 4.84
CA GLU A 329 1.56 -11.36 5.62
C GLU A 329 0.57 -10.19 5.45
N ALA A 330 0.01 -9.99 4.26
CA ALA A 330 -0.99 -8.97 4.01
C ALA A 330 -2.29 -9.26 4.78
N ILE A 331 -2.73 -10.52 4.81
CA ILE A 331 -3.92 -10.98 5.55
C ILE A 331 -3.70 -10.82 7.07
N THR A 332 -2.64 -11.43 7.60
CA THR A 332 -2.36 -11.44 9.05
C THR A 332 -2.01 -10.05 9.57
N GLY A 333 -1.28 -9.25 8.77
CA GLY A 333 -0.90 -7.88 9.08
C GLY A 333 -1.96 -6.83 8.75
N ARG A 334 -3.15 -7.24 8.28
CA ARG A 334 -4.27 -6.35 7.89
C ARG A 334 -3.90 -5.28 6.87
N VAL A 335 -3.03 -5.64 5.92
CA VAL A 335 -2.59 -4.81 4.79
C VAL A 335 -3.36 -5.22 3.53
N ILE A 336 -4.69 -5.25 3.64
CA ILE A 336 -5.62 -5.78 2.64
C ILE A 336 -5.55 -4.99 1.32
N ASP A 337 -5.22 -3.70 1.40
CA ASP A 337 -5.04 -2.82 0.25
C ASP A 337 -3.83 -3.18 -0.64
N ARG A 338 -2.98 -4.13 -0.20
CA ARG A 338 -1.89 -4.69 -1.02
C ARG A 338 -2.24 -6.02 -1.68
N LEU A 339 -3.35 -6.67 -1.31
CA LEU A 339 -3.79 -7.91 -1.94
C LEU A 339 -4.05 -7.81 -3.45
N PRO A 340 -4.57 -6.69 -4.01
CA PRO A 340 -4.75 -6.59 -5.45
C PRO A 340 -3.47 -6.75 -6.25
N GLU A 341 -2.36 -6.18 -5.77
CA GLU A 341 -1.04 -6.38 -6.39
C GLU A 341 -0.57 -7.82 -6.24
N THR A 342 -0.77 -8.44 -5.07
CA THR A 342 -0.45 -9.85 -4.85
C THR A 342 -1.20 -10.77 -5.82
N TYR A 343 -2.51 -10.55 -6.01
CA TYR A 343 -3.32 -11.34 -6.94
C TYR A 343 -2.96 -11.09 -8.40
N ARG A 344 -2.66 -9.84 -8.77
CA ARG A 344 -2.10 -9.54 -10.10
C ARG A 344 -0.81 -10.33 -10.36
N LEU A 345 0.09 -10.42 -9.38
CA LEU A 345 1.34 -11.18 -9.52
C LEU A 345 1.10 -12.70 -9.58
N LEU A 346 0.25 -13.24 -8.71
CA LEU A 346 -0.12 -14.66 -8.73
C LEU A 346 -0.82 -15.03 -10.04
N GLY A 347 -1.68 -14.16 -10.58
CA GLY A 347 -2.35 -14.36 -11.88
C GLY A 347 -1.33 -14.45 -13.02
N ARG A 348 -0.32 -13.57 -13.03
CA ARG A 348 0.78 -13.63 -14.01
C ARG A 348 1.57 -14.93 -13.91
N ILE A 349 1.86 -15.39 -12.68
CA ILE A 349 2.57 -16.65 -12.44
C ILE A 349 1.73 -17.82 -12.98
N ALA A 350 0.46 -17.90 -12.62
CA ALA A 350 -0.46 -18.96 -13.06
C ALA A 350 -0.62 -18.98 -14.60
N ALA A 351 -0.73 -17.83 -15.24
CA ALA A 351 -0.81 -17.73 -16.70
C ALA A 351 0.47 -18.24 -17.38
N LEU A 352 1.64 -17.91 -16.83
CA LEU A 352 2.93 -18.40 -17.32
C LEU A 352 3.15 -19.91 -17.12
N GLU A 353 2.41 -20.51 -16.18
CA GLU A 353 2.35 -21.97 -15.97
C GLU A 353 1.32 -22.65 -16.87
N GLY A 354 0.57 -21.88 -17.68
CA GLY A 354 -0.45 -22.40 -18.59
C GLY A 354 -1.76 -22.77 -17.89
N ASN A 355 -2.03 -22.21 -16.71
CA ASN A 355 -3.30 -22.41 -16.03
C ASN A 355 -4.41 -21.62 -16.75
N PRO A 356 -5.41 -22.28 -17.37
CA PRO A 356 -6.45 -21.59 -18.13
C PRO A 356 -7.36 -20.72 -17.25
N ASP A 357 -7.40 -20.99 -15.94
CA ASP A 357 -8.25 -20.28 -14.98
C ASP A 357 -7.49 -19.15 -14.25
N ALA A 358 -6.30 -18.77 -14.72
CA ALA A 358 -5.51 -17.67 -14.15
C ALA A 358 -6.29 -16.33 -14.08
N PHE A 359 -7.29 -16.16 -14.95
CA PHE A 359 -8.18 -15.00 -14.98
C PHE A 359 -8.86 -14.71 -13.64
N VAL A 360 -9.16 -15.75 -12.83
CA VAL A 360 -9.82 -15.61 -11.52
C VAL A 360 -9.06 -14.67 -10.59
N LEU A 361 -7.72 -14.70 -10.62
CA LEU A 361 -6.88 -13.83 -9.80
C LEU A 361 -6.88 -12.38 -10.28
N PHE A 362 -6.96 -12.15 -11.59
CA PHE A 362 -7.07 -10.81 -12.15
C PHE A 362 -8.43 -10.19 -11.86
N GLU A 363 -9.52 -10.95 -12.05
CA GLU A 363 -10.88 -10.50 -11.71
C GLU A 363 -10.97 -10.15 -10.22
N ARG A 364 -10.44 -11.01 -9.33
CA ARG A 364 -10.43 -10.71 -7.91
C ARG A 364 -9.62 -9.45 -7.57
N SER A 365 -8.48 -9.24 -8.24
CA SER A 365 -7.70 -8.01 -8.09
C SER A 365 -8.51 -6.78 -8.49
N LEU A 366 -9.22 -6.82 -9.63
CA LEU A 366 -10.07 -5.73 -10.13
C LEU A 366 -11.25 -5.44 -9.19
N GLU A 367 -11.96 -6.47 -8.74
CA GLU A 367 -13.04 -6.34 -7.76
C GLU A 367 -12.55 -5.63 -6.49
N MET A 368 -11.41 -6.05 -5.95
CA MET A 368 -10.87 -5.44 -4.75
C MET A 368 -10.41 -4.00 -4.97
N ILE A 369 -9.85 -3.67 -6.14
CA ILE A 369 -9.50 -2.30 -6.51
C ILE A 369 -10.74 -1.41 -6.47
N GLU A 370 -11.88 -1.88 -6.98
CA GLU A 370 -13.14 -1.16 -6.96
C GLU A 370 -13.73 -1.05 -5.54
N GLU A 371 -13.78 -2.16 -4.80
CA GLU A 371 -14.28 -2.23 -3.41
C GLU A 371 -13.53 -1.27 -2.48
N THR A 372 -12.20 -1.22 -2.62
CA THR A 372 -11.32 -0.41 -1.77
C THR A 372 -11.00 0.96 -2.35
N ARG A 373 -11.51 1.26 -3.56
CA ARG A 373 -11.29 2.51 -4.30
C ARG A 373 -9.81 2.86 -4.47
N LEU A 374 -8.99 1.85 -4.78
CA LEU A 374 -7.57 2.09 -5.07
C LEU A 374 -7.41 3.00 -6.30
N PRO A 375 -6.25 3.68 -6.44
CA PRO A 375 -6.04 4.59 -7.54
C PRO A 375 -6.18 3.89 -8.91
N ALA A 376 -6.63 4.64 -9.92
CA ALA A 376 -6.86 4.13 -11.27
C ALA A 376 -5.63 3.46 -11.91
N VAL A 377 -4.41 3.83 -11.48
CA VAL A 377 -3.18 3.20 -11.96
C VAL A 377 -3.10 1.71 -11.57
N GLU A 378 -3.66 1.31 -10.43
CA GLU A 378 -3.70 -0.10 -10.03
C GLU A 378 -4.61 -0.91 -10.95
N ARG A 379 -5.77 -0.33 -11.33
CA ARG A 379 -6.65 -0.93 -12.35
C ARG A 379 -5.91 -1.10 -13.67
N ALA A 380 -5.26 -0.04 -14.16
CA ALA A 380 -4.52 -0.07 -15.43
C ALA A 380 -3.41 -1.14 -15.43
N ARG A 381 -2.65 -1.25 -14.33
CA ARG A 381 -1.62 -2.29 -14.15
C ARG A 381 -2.20 -3.70 -14.15
N THR A 382 -3.34 -3.91 -13.50
CA THR A 382 -4.04 -5.21 -13.51
C THR A 382 -4.58 -5.56 -14.88
N LEU A 383 -5.24 -4.63 -15.57
CA LEU A 383 -5.73 -4.83 -16.94
C LEU A 383 -4.59 -5.14 -17.91
N GLN A 384 -3.46 -4.46 -17.80
CA GLN A 384 -2.27 -4.74 -18.61
C GLN A 384 -1.75 -6.17 -18.37
N ALA A 385 -1.54 -6.54 -17.12
CA ALA A 385 -1.08 -7.89 -16.76
C ALA A 385 -2.05 -8.99 -17.20
N TYR A 386 -3.35 -8.68 -17.14
CA TYR A 386 -4.41 -9.58 -17.58
C TYR A 386 -4.43 -9.73 -19.10
N ALA A 387 -4.29 -8.63 -19.85
CA ALA A 387 -4.15 -8.66 -21.30
C ALA A 387 -2.96 -9.51 -21.76
N GLU A 388 -1.82 -9.36 -21.07
CA GLU A 388 -0.62 -10.15 -21.28
C GLU A 388 -0.89 -11.65 -21.07
N ALA A 389 -1.62 -12.01 -20.01
CA ALA A 389 -2.02 -13.39 -19.74
C ALA A 389 -2.98 -13.95 -20.80
N GLU A 390 -3.98 -13.18 -21.24
CA GLU A 390 -4.90 -13.57 -22.31
C GLU A 390 -4.18 -13.80 -23.65
N GLY A 391 -3.15 -13.00 -23.92
CA GLY A 391 -2.27 -13.20 -25.08
C GLY A 391 -1.52 -14.53 -25.03
N LEU A 392 -1.14 -15.03 -23.85
CA LEU A 392 -0.45 -16.33 -23.69
C LEU A 392 -1.38 -17.51 -23.97
N VAL A 393 -2.66 -17.41 -23.62
CA VAL A 393 -3.68 -18.46 -23.89
C VAL A 393 -4.29 -18.37 -25.29
N GLY A 394 -3.97 -17.31 -26.04
CA GLY A 394 -4.35 -17.14 -27.44
C GLY A 394 -5.65 -16.35 -27.68
N ASP A 395 -6.25 -15.77 -26.64
CA ASP A 395 -7.44 -14.91 -26.78
C ASP A 395 -7.02 -13.48 -27.15
N SER A 396 -6.69 -13.30 -28.43
CA SER A 396 -6.18 -12.03 -28.96
C SER A 396 -7.23 -10.90 -28.92
N GLU A 397 -8.52 -11.24 -29.00
CA GLU A 397 -9.60 -10.25 -28.96
C GLU A 397 -9.75 -9.67 -27.56
N LYS A 398 -9.82 -10.54 -26.55
CA LYS A 398 -9.90 -10.12 -25.15
C LYS A 398 -8.62 -9.40 -24.71
N ALA A 399 -7.44 -9.91 -25.09
CA ALA A 399 -6.18 -9.22 -24.85
C ALA A 399 -6.18 -7.79 -25.41
N ALA A 400 -6.60 -7.60 -26.66
CA ALA A 400 -6.66 -6.27 -27.28
C ALA A 400 -7.65 -5.32 -26.58
N ALA A 401 -8.81 -5.83 -26.15
CA ALA A 401 -9.79 -5.03 -25.41
C ALA A 401 -9.23 -4.55 -24.06
N LEU A 402 -8.62 -5.46 -23.29
CA LEU A 402 -8.00 -5.15 -22.00
C LEU A 402 -6.83 -4.16 -22.16
N THR A 403 -5.96 -4.36 -23.17
CA THR A 403 -4.88 -3.41 -23.50
C THR A 403 -5.44 -2.02 -23.79
N ALA A 404 -6.48 -1.91 -24.62
CA ALA A 404 -7.06 -0.62 -24.98
C ALA A 404 -7.66 0.13 -23.77
N GLU A 405 -8.22 -0.59 -22.78
CA GLU A 405 -8.71 -0.01 -21.53
C GLU A 405 -7.56 0.44 -20.62
N ALA A 406 -6.51 -0.38 -20.47
CA ALA A 406 -5.32 -0.02 -19.71
C ALA A 406 -4.65 1.23 -20.29
N GLU A 407 -4.42 1.28 -21.61
CA GLU A 407 -3.80 2.41 -22.30
C GLU A 407 -4.64 3.69 -22.25
N ARG A 408 -5.98 3.57 -22.26
CA ARG A 408 -6.86 4.72 -22.05
C ARG A 408 -6.63 5.30 -20.66
N THR A 409 -6.64 4.45 -19.64
CA THR A 409 -6.40 4.87 -18.26
C THR A 409 -5.02 5.51 -18.11
N TYR A 410 -3.95 4.90 -18.63
CA TYR A 410 -2.61 5.49 -18.59
C TYR A 410 -2.54 6.87 -19.27
N ARG A 411 -3.20 7.06 -20.42
CA ARG A 411 -3.27 8.36 -21.11
C ARG A 411 -4.00 9.42 -20.29
N GLU A 412 -5.11 9.06 -19.66
CA GLU A 412 -5.86 9.96 -18.77
C GLU A 412 -5.01 10.40 -17.56
N LEU A 413 -4.14 9.52 -17.05
CA LEU A 413 -3.21 9.82 -15.96
C LEU A 413 -1.92 10.52 -16.44
N GLY A 414 -1.73 10.71 -17.75
CA GLY A 414 -0.52 11.31 -18.32
C GLY A 414 0.71 10.39 -18.34
N ILE A 415 0.53 9.10 -18.11
CA ILE A 415 1.59 8.09 -18.16
C ILE A 415 1.82 7.70 -19.63
N ARG A 416 2.92 8.16 -20.22
CA ARG A 416 3.25 7.90 -21.64
C ARG A 416 3.93 6.55 -21.90
N HIS A 417 4.66 6.04 -20.90
CA HIS A 417 5.39 4.79 -20.96
C HIS A 417 5.11 3.99 -19.69
N PRO A 418 3.99 3.25 -19.62
CA PRO A 418 3.75 2.35 -18.50
C PRO A 418 4.82 1.26 -18.53
N ARG A 419 5.89 1.44 -17.74
CA ARG A 419 6.94 0.42 -17.62
C ARG A 419 6.41 -0.74 -16.81
N SER A 420 6.23 -1.86 -17.49
CA SER A 420 6.19 -3.17 -16.87
C SER A 420 7.55 -3.80 -17.18
N ALA A 421 8.39 -3.99 -16.16
CA ALA A 421 9.66 -4.72 -16.32
C ALA A 421 9.46 -6.13 -16.93
N TRP A 422 8.22 -6.62 -16.85
CA TRP A 422 7.78 -7.85 -17.50
C TRP A 422 7.37 -7.64 -18.96
N ALA A 423 6.69 -6.55 -19.33
CA ALA A 423 6.40 -6.25 -20.73
C ALA A 423 7.70 -6.02 -21.52
N ASP A 424 8.65 -5.29 -20.91
CA ASP A 424 9.98 -5.05 -21.47
C ASP A 424 10.76 -6.38 -21.68
N ARG A 425 10.47 -7.42 -20.89
CA ARG A 425 11.21 -8.71 -20.89
C ARG A 425 10.47 -9.88 -21.57
N HIS A 426 9.15 -9.91 -21.51
CA HIS A 426 8.27 -11.03 -21.86
C HIS A 426 7.06 -10.61 -22.70
N GLY A 427 6.89 -9.32 -22.99
CA GLY A 427 5.83 -8.83 -23.86
C GLY A 427 5.93 -9.42 -25.28
N PRO A 428 4.79 -9.52 -25.99
CA PRO A 428 4.73 -10.15 -27.32
C PRO A 428 5.68 -9.51 -28.35
N ASP A 429 6.09 -8.25 -28.15
CA ASP A 429 6.97 -7.52 -29.05
C ASP A 429 8.45 -7.89 -28.99
N ARG A 430 8.90 -8.66 -27.98
CA ARG A 430 10.31 -9.09 -27.90
C ARG A 430 10.71 -10.01 -29.07
N LYS A 431 9.75 -10.71 -29.67
CA LYS A 431 10.00 -11.57 -30.85
C LYS A 431 10.32 -10.80 -32.14
N ARG A 432 10.18 -9.47 -32.19
CA ARG A 432 10.55 -8.69 -33.39
C ARG A 432 11.97 -8.14 -33.38
N ALA A 433 12.66 -8.19 -32.24
CA ALA A 433 14.01 -7.61 -32.10
C ALA A 433 15.15 -8.65 -32.22
N SER A 434 14.85 -9.96 -32.23
CA SER A 434 15.87 -11.02 -32.30
C SER A 434 16.01 -11.68 -33.69
N ASP A 435 15.21 -11.28 -34.67
CA ASP A 435 15.22 -11.90 -36.01
C ASP A 435 15.97 -11.06 -37.05
N HIS A 436 16.71 -10.03 -36.62
CA HIS A 436 17.63 -9.24 -37.45
C HIS A 436 18.99 -9.16 -36.75
N ASP A 437 19.72 -10.29 -36.72
CA ASP A 437 21.18 -10.33 -36.71
C ASP A 437 21.67 -11.65 -37.32
#